data_AF-A0A654LUW8-F1
#
_entry.id   AF-A0A654LUW8-F1
#
_cell.length_a   1.000
_cell.length_b   1.000
_cell.length_c   1.000
_cell.angle_alpha   90.00
_cell.angle_beta   90.00
_cell.angle_gamma   90.00
#
_symmetry.space_group_name_H-M   'P 1'
#
loop_
_entity.id
_entity.type
_entity.pdbx_description
1 polymer ?
#
loop_
_entity_poly.entity_id
_entity_poly.type
_entity_poly.pdbx_seq_one_letter_code
_entity_poly.pdbx_strand_id
1 'polypeptide(L)'
;MKIPLLFLIFSILSLLFVDIFGVIVTAHNFDTDDNSTFLTFMNMILIENRLINHSLIDGSTNASKSLSNNNIENINEIIDDILVSEDSLLIDSDQFYNNTIIATMMANLGDEVLRKYGYAFGIPSNIMLNMNFSLASTIEMNGSNAVDTDNHSSHDSIELGNQPVKLKDKSQYDNALETSIMMIEIYEKELEPKDITFGENNSVPFLKESLHELKDNIENISQPSKIMEIVHGKVHPNLQLAFNLTLKQ
;
A
#
# COMPACT_ATOMS: atom_id res chain seq x y z
N MET A 1 -29.79 -19.32 -47.72
CA MET A 1 -28.76 -19.42 -46.66
C MET A 1 -28.26 -18.02 -46.30
N LYS A 2 -28.74 -17.43 -45.20
CA LYS A 2 -28.30 -16.11 -44.69
C LYS A 2 -28.21 -16.17 -43.16
N ILE A 3 -27.35 -17.04 -42.65
CA ILE A 3 -27.10 -17.23 -41.21
C ILE A 3 -25.64 -16.88 -40.75
N PRO A 4 -24.68 -16.39 -41.57
CA PRO A 4 -23.35 -16.10 -41.01
C PRO A 4 -23.24 -14.73 -40.31
N LEU A 5 -24.12 -13.76 -40.59
CA LEU A 5 -23.96 -12.39 -40.08
C LEU A 5 -24.43 -12.23 -38.62
N LEU A 6 -25.48 -12.95 -38.22
CA LEU A 6 -26.05 -12.84 -36.87
C LEU A 6 -25.13 -13.47 -35.80
N PHE A 7 -24.43 -14.54 -36.16
CA PHE A 7 -23.45 -15.20 -35.29
C PHE A 7 -22.20 -14.33 -35.07
N LEU A 8 -21.75 -13.61 -36.12
CA LEU A 8 -20.61 -12.71 -36.01
C LEU A 8 -20.93 -11.53 -35.07
N ILE A 9 -22.14 -10.97 -35.17
CA ILE A 9 -22.59 -9.87 -34.29
C ILE A 9 -22.72 -10.37 -32.84
N PHE A 10 -23.23 -11.57 -32.60
CA PHE A 10 -23.32 -12.14 -31.26
C PHE A 10 -21.93 -12.43 -30.66
N SER A 11 -20.97 -12.85 -31.48
CA SER A 11 -19.59 -13.08 -31.05
C SER A 11 -18.84 -11.79 -30.72
N ILE A 12 -19.08 -10.71 -31.48
CA ILE A 12 -18.48 -9.39 -31.21
C ILE A 12 -19.14 -8.76 -29.98
N LEU A 13 -20.46 -8.91 -29.81
CA LEU A 13 -21.17 -8.42 -28.64
C LEU A 13 -20.79 -9.20 -27.37
N SER A 14 -20.55 -10.52 -27.48
CA SER A 14 -20.03 -11.35 -26.40
C SER A 14 -18.63 -10.93 -25.93
N LEU A 15 -17.79 -10.41 -26.82
CA LEU A 15 -16.46 -9.88 -26.46
C LEU A 15 -16.54 -8.50 -25.78
N LEU A 16 -17.66 -7.78 -25.92
CA LEU A 16 -17.90 -6.51 -25.24
C LEU A 16 -18.52 -6.67 -23.84
N PHE A 17 -18.84 -7.90 -23.42
CA PHE A 17 -19.45 -8.20 -22.11
C PHE A 17 -18.55 -8.99 -21.16
N VAL A 18 -17.26 -9.18 -21.49
CA VAL A 18 -16.27 -9.71 -20.54
C VAL A 18 -15.62 -8.54 -19.81
N ASP A 19 -16.40 -7.82 -19.01
CA ASP A 19 -15.85 -6.84 -18.04
C ASP A 19 -16.82 -6.61 -16.88
N ILE A 20 -17.44 -7.69 -16.41
CA ILE A 20 -18.20 -7.68 -15.16
C ILE A 20 -17.84 -8.99 -14.45
N PHE A 21 -17.35 -8.86 -13.21
CA PHE A 21 -16.90 -9.90 -12.28
C PHE A 21 -15.40 -10.23 -12.30
N GLY A 22 -14.68 -9.49 -11.45
CA GLY A 22 -13.42 -9.94 -10.85
C GLY A 22 -12.19 -9.66 -11.69
N VAL A 23 -11.69 -8.42 -11.64
CA VAL A 23 -10.29 -8.17 -12.01
C VAL A 23 -9.45 -8.97 -11.02
N ILE A 24 -8.82 -10.05 -11.49
CA ILE A 24 -7.79 -10.76 -10.74
C ILE A 24 -6.54 -9.89 -10.82
N VAL A 25 -6.47 -8.88 -9.96
CA VAL A 25 -5.22 -8.15 -9.73
C VAL A 25 -4.40 -9.02 -8.77
N THR A 26 -3.24 -9.49 -9.23
CA THR A 26 -2.40 -10.47 -8.49
C THR A 26 -1.44 -9.72 -7.59
N ALA A 27 -1.28 -10.12 -6.32
CA ALA A 27 -0.38 -9.40 -5.39
C ALA A 27 1.02 -9.31 -6.03
N HIS A 28 1.48 -8.08 -6.24
CA HIS A 28 2.75 -7.82 -6.93
C HIS A 28 3.84 -7.66 -5.88
N ASN A 29 4.53 -8.76 -5.57
CA ASN A 29 5.79 -8.65 -4.84
C ASN A 29 6.91 -8.44 -5.87
N PHE A 30 7.64 -7.33 -5.76
CA PHE A 30 8.73 -7.04 -6.68
C PHE A 30 10.02 -7.72 -6.21
N ASP A 31 10.92 -8.02 -7.15
CA ASP A 31 12.27 -8.41 -6.79
C ASP A 31 12.96 -7.24 -6.09
N THR A 32 13.24 -7.43 -4.81
CA THR A 32 14.00 -6.50 -3.99
C THR A 32 15.46 -6.94 -3.98
N ASP A 33 16.35 -6.00 -4.28
CA ASP A 33 17.78 -6.15 -4.01
C ASP A 33 18.15 -5.51 -2.66
N ASP A 34 19.38 -5.74 -2.21
CA ASP A 34 19.88 -5.22 -0.94
C ASP A 34 19.85 -3.68 -0.90
N ASN A 35 20.06 -3.01 -2.03
CA ASN A 35 20.06 -1.56 -2.13
C ASN A 35 18.66 -0.97 -1.89
N SER A 36 17.64 -1.47 -2.58
CA SER A 36 16.24 -1.04 -2.43
C SER A 36 15.69 -1.40 -1.05
N THR A 37 16.07 -2.57 -0.51
CA THR A 37 15.74 -3.00 0.86
C THR A 37 16.33 -2.05 1.89
N PHE A 38 17.63 -1.77 1.81
CA PHE A 38 18.31 -0.85 2.70
C PHE A 38 17.74 0.58 2.61
N LEU A 39 17.49 1.07 1.40
CA LEU A 39 16.85 2.38 1.19
C LEU A 39 15.45 2.44 1.80
N THR A 40 14.70 1.32 1.76
CA THR A 40 13.38 1.23 2.40
C THR A 40 13.54 1.42 3.90
N PHE A 41 14.45 0.69 4.54
CA PHE A 41 14.71 0.83 5.98
C PHE A 41 15.17 2.24 6.37
N MET A 42 16.06 2.85 5.57
CA MET A 42 16.49 4.22 5.81
C MET A 42 15.31 5.21 5.77
N ASN A 43 14.39 5.05 4.82
CA ASN A 43 13.20 5.90 4.75
C ASN A 43 12.21 5.63 5.89
N MET A 44 12.03 4.37 6.31
CA MET A 44 11.23 4.05 7.49
C MET A 44 11.79 4.72 8.75
N ILE A 45 13.13 4.70 8.96
CA ILE A 45 13.78 5.43 10.06
C ILE A 45 13.53 6.95 9.94
N LEU A 46 13.58 7.52 8.74
CA LEU A 46 13.31 8.94 8.54
C LEU A 46 11.86 9.29 8.87
N ILE A 47 10.90 8.45 8.47
CA ILE A 47 9.47 8.59 8.79
C ILE A 47 9.26 8.58 10.30
N GLU A 48 9.81 7.60 11.01
CA GLU A 48 9.69 7.52 12.47
C GLU A 48 10.31 8.75 13.17
N ASN A 49 11.44 9.24 12.68
CA ASN A 49 12.05 10.47 13.18
C ASN A 49 11.16 11.71 12.97
N ARG A 50 10.46 11.81 11.83
CA ARG A 50 9.49 12.89 11.60
C ARG A 50 8.33 12.82 12.59
N LEU A 51 7.78 11.63 12.82
CA LEU A 51 6.70 11.41 13.79
C LEU A 51 7.14 11.73 15.23
N ILE A 52 8.37 11.38 15.62
CA ILE A 52 8.96 11.81 16.89
C ILE A 52 8.99 13.34 16.96
N ASN A 53 9.50 14.00 15.93
CA ASN A 53 9.60 15.46 15.92
C ASN A 53 8.22 16.14 16.01
N HIS A 54 7.21 15.64 15.28
CA HIS A 54 5.84 16.11 15.39
C HIS A 54 5.30 15.96 16.83
N SER A 55 5.54 14.81 17.46
CA SER A 55 5.11 14.56 18.84
C SER A 55 5.77 15.49 19.87
N LEU A 56 7.00 15.96 19.61
CA LEU A 56 7.70 16.91 20.47
C LEU A 56 7.17 18.34 20.29
N ILE A 57 6.79 18.71 19.06
CA ILE A 57 6.26 20.03 18.71
C ILE A 57 4.83 20.22 19.24
N ASP A 58 3.99 19.17 19.18
CA ASP A 58 2.58 19.20 19.61
C ASP A 58 2.38 19.31 21.14
N GLY A 59 3.48 19.39 21.90
CA GLY A 59 3.48 19.66 23.32
C GLY A 59 3.56 18.41 24.20
N SER A 60 4.20 18.58 25.36
CA SER A 60 4.53 17.54 26.35
C SER A 60 3.29 17.01 27.09
N THR A 61 2.39 16.32 26.39
CA THR A 61 1.40 15.46 27.04
C THR A 61 1.96 14.05 27.21
N ASN A 62 1.43 13.28 28.17
CA ASN A 62 1.82 11.88 28.35
C ASN A 62 1.55 11.04 27.08
N ALA A 63 0.54 11.41 26.29
CA ALA A 63 0.23 10.76 25.02
C ALA A 63 1.31 11.01 23.97
N SER A 64 1.77 12.25 23.82
CA SER A 64 2.87 12.60 22.90
C SER A 64 4.17 11.87 23.27
N LYS A 65 4.44 11.73 24.58
CA LYS A 65 5.60 11.00 25.08
C LYS A 65 5.51 9.49 24.81
N SER A 66 4.31 8.91 24.94
CA SER A 66 4.07 7.50 24.58
C SER A 66 4.25 7.27 23.08
N LEU A 67 3.72 8.17 22.24
CA LEU A 67 3.88 8.08 20.79
C LEU A 67 5.36 8.13 20.39
N SER A 68 6.12 9.07 20.97
CA SER A 68 7.56 9.17 20.72
C SER A 68 8.31 7.89 21.13
N ASN A 69 7.94 7.27 22.25
CA ASN A 69 8.57 6.02 22.69
C ASN A 69 8.28 4.87 21.71
N ASN A 70 7.04 4.75 21.22
CA ASN A 70 6.67 3.74 20.23
C ASN A 70 7.49 3.91 18.94
N ASN A 71 7.65 5.15 18.46
CA ASN A 71 8.43 5.41 17.25
C ASN A 71 9.94 5.11 17.47
N ILE A 72 10.47 5.32 18.69
CA ILE A 72 11.85 4.91 19.04
C ILE A 72 11.97 3.38 19.03
N GLU A 73 10.98 2.67 19.54
CA GLU A 73 10.94 1.20 19.50
C GLU A 73 10.91 0.70 18.05
N ASN A 74 10.06 1.27 17.19
CA ASN A 74 10.04 0.95 15.77
C ASN A 74 11.40 1.18 15.09
N ILE A 75 12.11 2.28 15.41
CA ILE A 75 13.47 2.52 14.90
C ILE A 75 14.43 1.40 15.32
N ASN A 76 14.35 0.95 16.58
CA ASN A 76 15.21 -0.13 17.07
C ASN A 76 14.88 -1.45 16.35
N GLU A 77 13.60 -1.76 16.14
CA GLU A 77 13.19 -2.94 15.36
C GLU A 77 13.74 -2.90 13.93
N ILE A 78 13.66 -1.74 13.25
CA ILE A 78 14.23 -1.57 11.90
C ILE A 78 15.76 -1.76 11.92
N ILE A 79 16.45 -1.24 12.95
CA ILE A 79 17.89 -1.43 13.10
C ILE A 79 18.23 -2.91 13.35
N ASP A 80 17.45 -3.59 14.17
CA ASP A 80 17.63 -5.02 14.42
C ASP A 80 17.42 -5.83 13.13
N ASP A 81 16.42 -5.50 12.31
CA ASP A 81 16.19 -6.12 11.00
C ASP A 81 17.37 -5.91 10.04
N ILE A 82 17.98 -4.71 10.04
CA ILE A 82 19.21 -4.44 9.28
C ILE A 82 20.37 -5.31 9.79
N LEU A 83 20.53 -5.44 11.10
CA LEU A 83 21.67 -6.13 11.73
C LEU A 83 21.56 -7.66 11.71
N VAL A 84 20.34 -8.20 11.76
CA VAL A 84 20.05 -9.64 11.85
C VAL A 84 19.88 -10.28 10.47
N SER A 85 19.80 -9.48 9.39
CA SER A 85 19.76 -9.99 8.02
C SER A 85 20.82 -11.06 7.76
N GLU A 86 20.38 -12.31 7.57
CA GLU A 86 21.24 -13.51 7.51
C GLU A 86 22.30 -13.42 6.40
N ASP A 87 22.00 -12.65 5.34
CA ASP A 87 22.88 -12.49 4.18
C ASP A 87 23.78 -11.25 4.23
N SER A 88 23.68 -10.39 5.27
CA SER A 88 24.32 -9.05 5.34
C SER A 88 24.02 -8.19 4.11
N LEU A 89 23.30 -7.08 4.28
CA LEU A 89 22.99 -6.19 3.15
C LEU A 89 24.26 -5.72 2.43
N LEU A 90 24.46 -6.18 1.18
CA LEU A 90 25.57 -5.79 0.33
C LEU A 90 25.21 -4.54 -0.46
N ILE A 91 25.62 -3.39 0.08
CA ILE A 91 25.33 -2.10 -0.53
C ILE A 91 26.35 -1.80 -1.63
N ASP A 92 25.88 -1.77 -2.88
CA ASP A 92 26.65 -1.29 -4.02
C ASP A 92 26.37 0.20 -4.22
N SER A 93 27.29 1.06 -3.74
CA SER A 93 27.17 2.51 -3.81
C SER A 93 27.03 3.04 -5.24
N ASP A 94 27.56 2.33 -6.22
CA ASP A 94 27.55 2.76 -7.63
C ASP A 94 26.19 2.50 -8.28
N GLN A 95 25.43 1.53 -7.77
CA GLN A 95 24.08 1.22 -8.23
C GLN A 95 22.99 1.87 -7.38
N PHE A 96 23.32 2.26 -6.15
CA PHE A 96 22.40 2.72 -5.10
C PHE A 96 21.37 3.77 -5.52
N TYR A 97 21.76 4.70 -6.41
CA TYR A 97 20.88 5.78 -6.89
C TYR A 97 20.54 5.60 -8.37
N ASN A 98 19.65 4.65 -8.67
CA ASN A 98 19.00 4.56 -9.98
C ASN A 98 17.48 4.46 -9.83
N ASN A 99 16.75 4.89 -10.86
CA ASN A 99 15.30 5.02 -10.81
C ASN A 99 14.59 3.68 -10.58
N THR A 100 15.13 2.56 -11.02
CA THR A 100 14.56 1.23 -10.78
C THR A 100 14.68 0.86 -9.30
N ILE A 101 15.84 1.07 -8.67
CA ILE A 101 16.02 0.83 -7.22
C ILE A 101 15.12 1.74 -6.39
N ILE A 102 15.04 3.03 -6.74
CA ILE A 102 14.16 3.99 -6.04
C ILE A 102 12.69 3.61 -6.23
N ALA A 103 12.30 3.15 -7.42
CA ALA A 103 10.94 2.68 -7.68
C ALA A 103 10.61 1.38 -6.92
N THR A 104 11.55 0.44 -6.82
CA THR A 104 11.39 -0.77 -5.98
C THR A 104 11.26 -0.42 -4.51
N MET A 105 12.12 0.48 -4.00
CA MET A 105 11.98 1.02 -2.65
C MET A 105 10.59 1.68 -2.45
N MET A 106 10.11 2.46 -3.42
CA MET A 106 8.78 3.06 -3.35
C MET A 106 7.65 2.02 -3.31
N ALA A 107 7.79 0.90 -4.03
CA ALA A 107 6.85 -0.20 -3.95
C ALA A 107 6.83 -0.83 -2.55
N ASN A 108 8.00 -1.01 -1.92
CA ASN A 108 8.12 -1.48 -0.54
C ASN A 108 7.50 -0.51 0.48
N LEU A 109 7.64 0.80 0.26
CA LEU A 109 6.95 1.80 1.09
C LEU A 109 5.42 1.73 0.90
N GLY A 110 4.94 1.44 -0.31
CA GLY A 110 3.53 1.15 -0.56
C GLY A 110 3.03 -0.07 0.21
N ASP A 111 3.84 -1.13 0.30
CA ASP A 111 3.54 -2.28 1.16
C ASP A 111 3.51 -1.90 2.64
N GLU A 112 4.41 -1.03 3.09
CA GLU A 112 4.41 -0.56 4.48
C GLU A 112 3.15 0.27 4.79
N VAL A 113 2.71 1.13 3.88
CA VAL A 113 1.41 1.82 3.99
C VAL A 113 0.29 0.81 4.22
N LEU A 114 0.26 -0.28 3.46
CA LEU A 114 -0.75 -1.33 3.60
C LEU A 114 -0.69 -2.03 4.95
N ARG A 115 0.50 -2.38 5.44
CA ARG A 115 0.68 -3.03 6.75
C ARG A 115 0.23 -2.11 7.88
N LYS A 116 0.73 -0.88 7.90
CA LYS A 116 0.48 0.13 8.94
C LYS A 116 -0.98 0.56 8.96
N TYR A 117 -1.56 0.86 7.79
CA TYR A 117 -2.96 1.23 7.69
C TYR A 117 -3.88 0.07 8.08
N GLY A 118 -3.63 -1.15 7.57
CA GLY A 118 -4.40 -2.32 7.96
C GLY A 118 -4.37 -2.57 9.46
N TYR A 119 -3.18 -2.54 10.07
CA TYR A 119 -3.01 -2.70 11.51
C TYR A 119 -3.79 -1.64 12.29
N ALA A 120 -3.80 -0.38 11.81
CA ALA A 120 -4.56 0.70 12.43
C ALA A 120 -6.06 0.41 12.54
N PHE A 121 -6.62 -0.47 11.69
CA PHE A 121 -8.02 -0.93 11.75
C PHE A 121 -8.16 -2.38 12.26
N GLY A 122 -7.06 -3.01 12.65
CA GLY A 122 -6.99 -4.39 13.13
C GLY A 122 -7.16 -5.42 12.01
N ILE A 123 -6.74 -5.08 10.79
CA ILE A 123 -6.66 -5.98 9.65
C ILE A 123 -5.22 -6.50 9.55
N PRO A 124 -5.00 -7.81 9.60
CA PRO A 124 -3.68 -8.41 9.47
C PRO A 124 -2.96 -8.05 8.16
N SER A 125 -1.64 -7.84 8.23
CA SER A 125 -0.78 -7.49 7.09
C SER A 125 -0.90 -8.46 5.92
N ASN A 126 -1.00 -9.76 6.18
CA ASN A 126 -1.14 -10.76 5.13
C ASN A 126 -2.44 -10.63 4.32
N ILE A 127 -3.46 -9.93 4.83
CA ILE A 127 -4.69 -9.65 4.08
C ILE A 127 -4.50 -8.41 3.22
N MET A 128 -3.90 -7.37 3.79
CA MET A 128 -3.61 -6.12 3.09
C MET A 128 -2.65 -6.32 1.92
N LEU A 129 -1.63 -7.17 2.09
CA LEU A 129 -0.62 -7.43 1.06
C LEU A 129 -1.08 -8.42 -0.01
N ASN A 130 -2.01 -9.34 0.28
CA ASN A 130 -2.36 -10.43 -0.65
C ASN A 130 -3.58 -10.16 -1.53
N MET A 131 -4.01 -8.91 -1.71
CA MET A 131 -5.12 -8.52 -2.61
C MET A 131 -6.42 -9.34 -2.50
N ASN A 132 -6.69 -9.94 -1.35
CA ASN A 132 -7.95 -10.64 -1.14
C ASN A 132 -9.02 -9.64 -0.71
N PHE A 133 -9.55 -8.87 -1.67
CA PHE A 133 -10.60 -7.86 -1.44
C PHE A 133 -11.86 -8.47 -0.81
N SER A 134 -12.19 -9.72 -1.13
CA SER A 134 -13.34 -10.43 -0.55
C SER A 134 -13.17 -10.69 0.95
N LEU A 135 -11.94 -10.98 1.38
CA LEU A 135 -11.63 -11.21 2.79
C LEU A 135 -11.49 -9.89 3.56
N ALA A 136 -10.86 -8.87 2.96
CA ALA A 136 -10.74 -7.54 3.57
C ALA A 136 -12.12 -6.92 3.86
N SER A 137 -13.02 -6.92 2.88
CA SER A 137 -14.40 -6.43 3.06
C SER A 137 -15.19 -7.22 4.11
N THR A 138 -15.00 -8.55 4.20
CA THR A 138 -15.65 -9.37 5.23
C THR A 138 -15.15 -9.04 6.63
N ILE A 139 -13.84 -8.78 6.79
CA ILE A 139 -13.24 -8.39 8.08
C ILE A 139 -13.66 -6.98 8.48
N GLU A 140 -13.75 -6.06 7.52
CA GLU A 140 -14.29 -4.71 7.72
C GLU A 140 -15.73 -4.78 8.25
N MET A 141 -16.56 -5.69 7.71
CA MET A 141 -17.95 -5.88 8.15
C MET A 141 -18.09 -6.55 9.52
N ASN A 142 -17.18 -7.47 9.87
CA ASN A 142 -17.22 -8.23 11.14
C ASN A 142 -16.41 -7.59 12.28
N GLY A 143 -15.67 -6.51 12.03
CA GLY A 143 -14.71 -5.88 12.94
C GLY A 143 -15.25 -5.29 14.24
N SER A 144 -16.54 -5.47 14.54
CA SER A 144 -17.20 -5.05 15.78
C SER A 144 -17.37 -6.15 16.83
N ASN A 145 -17.18 -7.44 16.49
CA ASN A 145 -17.34 -8.53 17.46
C ASN A 145 -16.07 -9.38 17.55
N ALA A 146 -15.37 -9.26 18.68
CA ALA A 146 -14.45 -10.29 19.12
C ALA A 146 -15.18 -11.64 19.10
N VAL A 147 -14.55 -12.66 18.51
CA VAL A 147 -15.08 -14.02 18.45
C VAL A 147 -15.14 -14.57 19.87
N ASP A 148 -16.29 -14.42 20.51
CA ASP A 148 -16.72 -15.30 21.59
C ASP A 148 -17.48 -16.44 20.93
N THR A 149 -16.85 -17.61 20.91
CA THR A 149 -17.46 -18.86 20.44
C THR A 149 -18.58 -19.23 21.39
N ASP A 150 -19.79 -18.78 21.11
CA ASP A 150 -20.98 -19.49 21.54
C ASP A 150 -22.02 -19.59 20.42
N ASN A 151 -22.45 -20.82 20.28
CA ASN A 151 -23.15 -21.42 19.17
C ASN A 151 -24.65 -21.15 19.30
N HIS A 152 -25.29 -20.38 18.41
CA HIS A 152 -26.70 -20.59 18.08
C HIS A 152 -27.08 -20.02 16.70
N SER A 153 -27.70 -20.91 15.91
CA SER A 153 -28.32 -20.65 14.62
C SER A 153 -29.40 -19.56 14.70
N SER A 154 -29.26 -18.50 13.90
CA SER A 154 -30.35 -17.61 13.52
C SER A 154 -30.11 -17.12 12.11
N HIS A 155 -31.08 -17.35 11.24
CA HIS A 155 -31.11 -16.94 9.85
C HIS A 155 -31.50 -15.46 9.80
N ASP A 156 -30.55 -14.56 10.08
CA ASP A 156 -30.77 -13.12 10.00
C ASP A 156 -30.12 -12.55 8.74
N SER A 157 -30.94 -11.91 7.90
CA SER A 157 -30.50 -11.17 6.73
C SER A 157 -29.57 -10.04 7.17
N ILE A 158 -28.29 -10.15 6.79
CA ILE A 158 -27.29 -9.09 7.03
C ILE A 158 -27.74 -7.84 6.27
N GLU A 159 -28.30 -6.90 7.01
CA GLU A 159 -28.59 -5.56 6.53
C GLU A 159 -27.24 -4.86 6.29
N LEU A 160 -26.98 -4.52 5.03
CA LEU A 160 -25.75 -3.90 4.52
C LEU A 160 -25.66 -2.44 5.03
N GLY A 161 -25.32 -2.27 6.30
CA GLY A 161 -25.15 -0.96 6.93
C GLY A 161 -23.69 -0.51 6.90
N ASN A 162 -23.45 0.69 6.36
CA ASN A 162 -22.21 1.48 6.49
C ASN A 162 -21.83 1.67 7.98
N GLN A 163 -21.21 0.68 8.60
CA GLN A 163 -20.57 0.87 9.90
C GLN A 163 -19.32 1.74 9.68
N PRO A 164 -19.15 2.83 10.43
CA PRO A 164 -17.96 3.66 10.32
C PRO A 164 -16.73 2.85 10.73
N VAL A 165 -15.67 2.91 9.92
CA VAL A 165 -14.40 2.23 10.20
C VAL A 165 -13.86 2.75 11.53
N LYS A 166 -13.68 1.86 12.50
CA LYS A 166 -13.17 2.25 13.81
C LYS A 166 -11.65 2.17 13.81
N LEU A 167 -11.00 3.32 13.83
CA LEU A 167 -9.56 3.43 14.06
C LEU A 167 -9.21 2.85 15.44
N LYS A 168 -8.33 1.85 15.47
CA LYS A 168 -7.88 1.13 16.68
C LYS A 168 -6.50 1.59 17.15
N ASP A 169 -5.61 1.90 16.21
CA ASP A 169 -4.25 2.36 16.52
C ASP A 169 -3.92 3.62 15.73
N LYS A 170 -3.89 4.76 16.44
CA LYS A 170 -3.56 6.05 15.83
C LYS A 170 -2.09 6.13 15.42
N SER A 171 -1.17 5.50 16.15
CA SER A 171 0.26 5.56 15.85
C SER A 171 0.54 4.93 14.49
N GLN A 172 -0.09 3.79 14.22
CA GLN A 172 0.07 3.05 12.97
C GLN A 172 -0.62 3.78 11.80
N TYR A 173 -1.75 4.43 12.06
CA TYR A 173 -2.39 5.31 11.08
C TYR A 173 -1.52 6.53 10.73
N ASP A 174 -0.99 7.24 11.73
CA ASP A 174 -0.12 8.40 11.52
C ASP A 174 1.13 8.00 10.72
N ASN A 175 1.66 6.79 10.99
CA ASN A 175 2.78 6.24 10.23
C ASN A 175 2.42 5.93 8.78
N ALA A 176 1.28 5.30 8.51
CA ALA A 176 0.81 5.08 7.14
C ALA A 176 0.63 6.40 6.37
N LEU A 177 0.10 7.42 7.03
CA LEU A 177 -0.06 8.76 6.45
C LEU A 177 1.29 9.40 6.13
N GLU A 178 2.22 9.45 7.09
CA GLU A 178 3.55 10.03 6.89
C GLU A 178 4.34 9.26 5.82
N THR A 179 4.17 7.93 5.75
CA THR A 179 4.76 7.11 4.68
C THR A 179 4.22 7.52 3.31
N SER A 180 2.90 7.72 3.17
CA SER A 180 2.31 8.17 1.90
C SER A 180 2.78 9.57 1.47
N ILE A 181 3.03 10.47 2.43
CA ILE A 181 3.61 11.79 2.18
C ILE A 181 5.06 11.65 1.70
N MET A 182 5.86 10.83 2.38
CA MET A 182 7.25 10.54 1.97
C MET A 182 7.32 9.96 0.56
N MET A 183 6.40 9.09 0.17
CA MET A 183 6.34 8.55 -1.20
C MET A 183 6.15 9.65 -2.25
N ILE A 184 5.29 10.65 -1.99
CA ILE A 184 5.11 11.81 -2.89
C ILE A 184 6.40 12.62 -2.97
N GLU A 185 7.04 12.93 -1.84
CA GLU A 185 8.28 13.70 -1.80
C GLU A 185 9.42 13.01 -2.57
N ILE A 186 9.56 11.69 -2.40
CA ILE A 186 10.54 10.89 -3.14
C ILE A 186 10.23 10.94 -4.63
N TYR A 187 8.96 10.79 -5.01
CA TYR A 187 8.56 10.83 -6.42
C TYR A 187 8.97 12.17 -7.05
N GLU A 188 8.58 13.29 -6.45
CA GLU A 188 8.86 14.64 -6.98
C GLU A 188 10.37 14.93 -7.04
N LYS A 189 11.14 14.42 -6.09
CA LYS A 189 12.58 14.68 -6.00
C LYS A 189 13.41 13.80 -6.93
N GLU A 190 13.06 12.51 -7.02
CA GLU A 190 13.93 11.47 -7.57
C GLU A 190 13.37 10.78 -8.82
N LEU A 191 12.04 10.67 -8.97
CA LEU A 191 11.42 9.89 -10.05
C LEU A 191 10.69 10.76 -11.09
N GLU A 192 10.30 11.98 -10.74
CA GLU A 192 9.63 12.89 -11.66
C GLU A 192 10.57 13.28 -12.80
N PRO A 193 10.17 13.08 -14.08
CA PRO A 193 11.03 13.31 -15.22
C PRO A 193 11.36 14.80 -15.34
N LYS A 194 12.66 15.12 -15.29
CA LYS A 194 13.16 16.50 -15.40
C LYS A 194 13.13 17.02 -16.84
N ASP A 195 13.13 16.12 -17.82
CA ASP A 195 13.01 16.44 -19.24
C ASP A 195 11.78 15.78 -19.85
N ILE A 196 10.83 16.61 -20.26
CA ILE A 196 9.54 16.24 -20.83
C ILE A 196 9.73 15.80 -22.29
N THR A 197 10.35 14.63 -22.50
CA THR A 197 10.23 13.91 -23.77
C THR A 197 9.40 12.67 -23.52
N PHE A 198 8.08 12.88 -23.43
CA PHE A 198 7.13 11.79 -23.31
C PHE A 198 7.20 10.92 -24.58
N GLY A 199 7.89 9.78 -24.48
CA GLY A 199 7.45 8.57 -25.17
C GLY A 199 6.08 8.16 -24.63
N GLU A 200 5.31 7.42 -25.42
CA GLU A 200 3.88 7.10 -25.27
C GLU A 200 3.40 6.45 -23.94
N ASN A 201 4.24 6.37 -22.90
CA ASN A 201 3.89 5.74 -21.63
C ASN A 201 3.37 6.76 -20.59
N ASN A 202 2.06 6.73 -20.35
CA ASN A 202 1.36 7.59 -19.37
C ASN A 202 1.57 7.16 -17.90
N SER A 203 2.34 6.09 -17.63
CA SER A 203 2.47 5.51 -16.28
C SER A 203 3.10 6.46 -15.26
N VAL A 204 3.95 7.39 -15.68
CA VAL A 204 4.59 8.37 -14.77
C VAL A 204 3.60 9.42 -14.26
N PRO A 205 2.84 10.14 -15.13
CA PRO A 205 1.74 10.99 -14.67
C PRO A 205 0.69 10.24 -13.83
N PHE A 206 0.35 9.00 -14.20
CA PHE A 206 -0.61 8.19 -13.43
C PHE A 206 -0.05 7.75 -12.08
N LEU A 207 1.26 7.51 -11.97
CA LEU A 207 1.91 7.27 -10.69
C LEU A 207 1.71 8.47 -9.76
N LYS A 208 2.02 9.68 -10.22
CA LYS A 208 1.82 10.91 -9.43
C LYS A 208 0.40 11.01 -8.90
N GLU A 209 -0.59 10.87 -9.80
CA GLU A 209 -2.00 10.92 -9.44
C GLU A 209 -2.36 9.85 -8.38
N SER A 210 -1.90 8.62 -8.58
CA SER A 210 -2.18 7.52 -7.64
C SER A 210 -1.56 7.70 -6.25
N LEU A 211 -0.39 8.35 -6.16
CA LEU A 211 0.24 8.67 -4.87
C LEU A 211 -0.54 9.74 -4.11
N HIS A 212 -1.02 10.77 -4.81
CA HIS A 212 -1.91 11.77 -4.20
C HIS A 212 -3.25 11.16 -3.79
N GLU A 213 -3.86 10.33 -4.65
CA GLU A 213 -5.10 9.61 -4.31
C GLU A 213 -4.91 8.74 -3.07
N LEU A 214 -3.78 8.04 -2.94
CA LEU A 214 -3.44 7.24 -1.76
C LEU A 214 -3.44 8.09 -0.49
N LYS A 215 -2.64 9.16 -0.48
CA LYS A 215 -2.53 10.09 0.65
C LYS A 215 -3.91 10.64 1.03
N ASP A 216 -4.66 11.15 0.07
CA ASP A 216 -5.96 11.79 0.33
C ASP A 216 -6.98 10.78 0.86
N ASN A 217 -6.95 9.52 0.40
CA ASN A 217 -7.83 8.48 0.94
C ASN A 217 -7.45 8.09 2.37
N ILE A 218 -6.16 8.08 2.71
CA ILE A 218 -5.68 7.86 4.08
C ILE A 218 -6.12 9.03 4.99
N GLU A 219 -5.89 10.28 4.59
CA GLU A 219 -6.30 11.48 5.36
C GLU A 219 -7.80 11.51 5.64
N ASN A 220 -8.61 11.04 4.67
CA ASN A 220 -10.05 10.95 4.80
C ASN A 220 -10.54 9.67 5.51
N ILE A 221 -9.62 8.86 6.06
CA ILE A 221 -9.92 7.65 6.83
C ILE A 221 -10.80 6.69 6.01
N SER A 222 -10.44 6.50 4.74
CA SER A 222 -11.16 5.60 3.82
C SER A 222 -11.07 4.15 4.27
N GLN A 223 -11.95 3.28 3.74
CA GLN A 223 -11.90 1.85 4.04
C GLN A 223 -10.53 1.25 3.67
N PRO A 224 -9.96 0.35 4.47
CA PRO A 224 -8.71 -0.34 4.15
C PRO A 224 -8.71 -1.02 2.77
N SER A 225 -9.84 -1.57 2.33
CA SER A 225 -10.05 -2.11 0.99
C SER A 225 -9.83 -1.08 -0.12
N LYS A 226 -10.16 0.20 0.11
CA LYS A 226 -9.85 1.29 -0.83
C LYS A 226 -8.36 1.59 -0.88
N ILE A 227 -7.67 1.54 0.26
CA ILE A 227 -6.20 1.73 0.32
C ILE A 227 -5.50 0.59 -0.43
N MET A 228 -5.95 -0.66 -0.23
CA MET A 228 -5.50 -1.82 -1.00
C MET A 228 -5.70 -1.64 -2.52
N GLU A 229 -6.89 -1.17 -2.93
CA GLU A 229 -7.21 -0.93 -4.35
C GLU A 229 -6.24 0.08 -4.97
N ILE A 230 -5.93 1.16 -4.25
CA ILE A 230 -5.03 2.19 -4.75
C ILE A 230 -3.59 1.65 -4.85
N VAL A 231 -3.06 1.05 -3.78
CA VAL A 231 -1.67 0.59 -3.78
C VAL A 231 -1.47 -0.50 -4.83
N HIS A 232 -2.28 -1.55 -4.77
CA HIS A 232 -2.08 -2.70 -5.65
C HIS A 232 -2.61 -2.52 -7.07
N GLY A 233 -3.67 -1.73 -7.23
CA GLY A 233 -4.33 -1.52 -8.52
C GLY A 233 -3.79 -0.33 -9.31
N LYS A 234 -3.10 0.61 -8.65
CA LYS A 234 -2.61 1.84 -9.29
C LYS A 234 -1.13 2.09 -9.01
N VAL A 235 -0.71 2.17 -7.75
CA VAL A 235 0.68 2.54 -7.41
C VAL A 235 1.68 1.50 -7.91
N HIS A 236 1.53 0.23 -7.51
CA HIS A 236 2.44 -0.85 -7.93
C HIS A 236 2.46 -1.05 -9.46
N PRO A 237 1.31 -1.14 -10.17
CA PRO A 237 1.34 -1.29 -11.63
C PRO A 237 1.99 -0.09 -12.34
N ASN A 238 1.75 1.14 -11.87
CA ASN A 238 2.37 2.32 -12.48
C ASN A 238 3.88 2.35 -12.22
N LEU A 239 4.36 1.96 -11.04
CA LEU A 239 5.78 1.78 -10.76
C LEU A 239 6.41 0.71 -11.68
N GLN A 240 5.73 -0.43 -11.81
CA GLN A 240 6.16 -1.52 -12.67
C GLN A 240 6.32 -1.07 -14.12
N LEU A 241 5.29 -0.41 -14.67
CA LEU A 241 5.28 0.02 -16.07
C LEU A 241 6.22 1.21 -16.34
N ALA A 242 6.38 2.12 -15.38
CA ALA A 242 7.24 3.30 -15.56
C ALA A 242 8.73 2.97 -15.43
N PHE A 243 9.09 2.05 -14.53
CA PHE A 243 10.49 1.77 -14.16
C PHE A 243 10.94 0.34 -14.43
N ASN A 244 10.09 -0.44 -15.11
CA ASN A 244 10.36 -1.81 -15.53
C ASN A 244 10.72 -2.75 -14.36
N LEU A 245 9.95 -2.66 -13.27
CA LEU A 245 10.16 -3.50 -12.09
C LEU A 245 9.84 -4.97 -12.42
N THR A 246 10.65 -5.89 -11.91
CA THR A 246 10.42 -7.34 -12.07
C THR A 246 9.65 -7.89 -10.87
N LEU A 247 8.74 -8.83 -11.14
CA LEU A 247 8.03 -9.53 -10.09
C LEU A 247 8.88 -10.70 -9.57
N LYS A 248 8.82 -10.91 -8.27
CA LYS A 248 9.47 -12.04 -7.61
C LYS A 248 8.89 -13.36 -8.11
N GLN A 249 9.77 -14.24 -8.59
CA GLN A 249 9.43 -15.57 -9.10
C GLN A 249 9.25 -16.60 -7.99
#